data_AF-A0A923FQM2-F1
#
_entry.id   AF-A0A923FQM2-F1
#
_cell.length_a   1.000
_cell.length_b   1.000
_cell.length_c   1.000
_cell.angle_alpha   90.00
_cell.angle_beta   90.00
_cell.angle_gamma   90.00
#
_symmetry.space_group_name_H-M   'P 1'
#
loop_
_entity.id
_entity.type
_entity.pdbx_description
1 polymer ?
#
loop_
_entity_poly.entity_id
_entity_poly.type
_entity_poly.pdbx_seq_one_letter_code
_entity_poly.pdbx_strand_id
1 'polypeptide(L)'
;MIKNLISRRMPPERIRQTIATLDMTTEVKQLISHLSVQSEFATAQSRRAAIMSFTNLHTATLILHCTSIGNISIKTLTLDAPRSPLYSVPGQSILFALDRPFEILRYTLDGQHLRKADKVVIDKANPVIIDGRDTLFDYCQGHREHGGLAGRINLPDRSADISVFDRVSLRKIAWLPQDESAARYLVSLELLETIQDPNGPKVAEELIYHYHPAVAWKAFQMLYRTDRQKAMSYVPLLKKHRNTRLDNLLQPLEATA
;
A
#
# COMPACT_ATOMS: atom_id res chain seq x y z
N MET A 1 6.97 18.12 17.15
CA MET A 1 6.80 18.84 15.87
C MET A 1 6.49 17.93 14.68
N ILE A 2 6.89 16.65 14.70
CA ILE A 2 6.77 15.72 13.58
C ILE A 2 5.33 15.51 13.05
N LYS A 3 4.30 15.56 13.91
CA LYS A 3 2.88 15.44 13.49
C LYS A 3 2.49 16.52 12.48
N ASN A 4 3.03 17.72 12.65
CA ASN A 4 2.75 18.87 11.78
C ASN A 4 3.27 18.67 10.37
N LEU A 5 4.23 17.75 10.17
CA LEU A 5 4.78 17.41 8.85
C LEU A 5 3.72 16.84 7.90
N ILE A 6 2.66 16.25 8.45
CA ILE A 6 1.54 15.66 7.71
C ILE A 6 0.19 16.31 8.03
N SER A 7 0.17 17.46 8.71
CA SER A 7 -1.07 18.20 9.02
C SER A 7 -1.49 19.14 7.89
N ARG A 8 -0.57 19.53 7.02
CA ARG A 8 -0.82 20.32 5.81
C ARG A 8 0.02 19.76 4.68
N ARG A 9 -0.41 19.96 3.42
CA ARG A 9 0.38 19.55 2.26
C ARG A 9 1.68 20.38 2.23
N MET A 10 2.80 19.71 2.47
CA MET A 10 4.14 20.28 2.34
C MET A 10 4.92 19.51 1.28
N PRO A 11 5.80 20.18 0.52
CA PRO A 11 6.69 19.49 -0.40
C PRO A 11 7.57 18.48 0.34
N PRO A 12 7.76 17.26 -0.18
CA PRO A 12 8.58 16.22 0.45
C PRO A 12 10.00 16.67 0.74
N GLU A 13 10.60 17.48 -0.13
CA GLU A 13 11.95 18.02 0.09
C GLU A 13 12.03 18.88 1.34
N ARG A 14 11.00 19.69 1.60
CA ARG A 14 10.94 20.49 2.82
C ARG A 14 10.76 19.61 4.05
N ILE A 15 9.97 18.54 3.94
CA ILE A 15 9.81 17.55 5.02
C ILE A 15 11.16 16.86 5.28
N ARG A 16 11.86 16.41 4.24
CA ARG A 16 13.18 15.78 4.32
C ARG A 16 14.20 16.69 4.99
N GLN A 17 14.27 17.96 4.59
CA GLN A 17 15.14 18.96 5.22
C GLN A 17 14.80 19.14 6.71
N THR A 18 13.51 19.22 7.04
CA THR A 18 13.09 19.36 8.44
C THR A 18 13.48 18.14 9.27
N ILE A 19 13.25 16.93 8.77
CA ILE A 19 13.64 15.68 9.42
C ILE A 19 15.16 15.64 9.68
N ALA A 20 15.98 16.07 8.72
CA ALA A 20 17.43 16.07 8.86
C ALA A 20 17.94 16.98 10.01
N THR A 21 17.13 17.97 10.41
CA THR A 21 17.47 18.88 11.53
C THR A 21 16.87 18.48 12.88
N LEU A 22 15.92 17.55 12.90
CA LEU A 22 15.21 17.16 14.12
C LEU A 22 15.87 15.94 14.77
N ASP A 23 15.77 15.85 16.10
CA ASP A 23 15.99 14.59 16.80
C ASP A 23 14.77 13.67 16.62
N MET A 24 14.79 12.89 15.55
CA MET A 24 13.70 11.97 15.21
C MET A 24 13.47 10.89 16.26
N THR A 25 14.48 10.55 17.08
CA THR A 25 14.27 9.61 18.20
C THR A 25 13.38 10.23 19.26
N THR A 26 13.65 11.48 19.63
CA THR A 26 12.84 12.22 20.62
C THR A 26 11.44 12.48 20.09
N GLU A 27 11.31 12.89 18.82
CA GLU A 27 10.00 13.13 18.19
C GLU A 27 9.15 11.84 18.14
N VAL A 28 9.73 10.69 17.77
CA VAL A 28 9.02 9.40 17.79
C VAL A 28 8.64 8.97 19.21
N LYS A 29 9.53 9.15 20.20
CA LYS A 29 9.20 8.88 21.61
C LYS A 29 8.00 9.72 22.07
N GLN A 30 7.95 11.00 21.69
CA GLN A 30 6.79 11.86 21.98
C GLN A 30 5.52 11.35 21.30
N LEU A 31 5.58 10.85 20.05
CA LEU A 31 4.42 10.23 19.40
C LEU A 31 3.91 9.02 20.20
N ILE A 32 4.81 8.12 20.59
CA ILE A 32 4.49 6.92 21.36
C ILE A 32 3.87 7.29 22.71
N SER A 33 4.46 8.24 23.43
CA SER A 33 3.91 8.73 24.70
C SER A 33 2.49 9.30 24.52
N HIS A 34 2.25 10.07 23.46
CA HIS A 34 0.90 10.58 23.19
C HIS A 34 -0.13 9.48 22.90
N LEU A 35 0.25 8.39 22.21
CA LEU A 35 -0.64 7.25 22.00
C LEU A 35 -1.04 6.60 23.33
N SER A 36 -0.06 6.42 24.24
CA SER A 36 -0.30 5.76 25.52
C SER A 36 -1.26 6.47 26.47
N VAL A 37 -1.50 7.77 26.24
CA VAL A 37 -2.38 8.63 27.06
C VAL A 37 -3.80 8.71 26.47
N GLN A 38 -4.05 8.15 25.29
CA GLN A 38 -5.39 8.17 24.69
C GLN A 38 -6.38 7.31 25.50
N SER A 39 -7.65 7.71 25.51
CA SER A 39 -8.72 6.97 26.21
C SER A 39 -8.87 5.53 25.73
N GLU A 40 -8.52 5.25 24.48
CA GLU A 40 -8.45 3.91 23.89
C GLU A 40 -7.44 2.99 24.61
N PHE A 41 -6.49 3.55 25.37
CA PHE A 41 -5.50 2.81 26.17
C PHE A 41 -5.86 2.69 27.65
N ALA A 42 -7.03 3.16 28.06
CA ALA A 42 -7.47 3.22 29.46
C ALA A 42 -7.61 1.83 30.11
N THR A 43 -8.05 0.82 29.36
CA THR A 43 -8.16 -0.56 29.84
C THR A 43 -7.18 -1.47 29.12
N ALA A 44 -6.82 -2.61 29.72
CA ALA A 44 -5.94 -3.60 29.10
C ALA A 44 -6.52 -4.16 27.78
N GLN A 45 -7.84 -4.33 27.70
CA GLN A 45 -8.52 -4.85 26.51
C GLN A 45 -8.54 -3.79 25.39
N SER A 46 -8.96 -2.56 25.70
CA SER A 46 -8.97 -1.46 24.73
C SER A 46 -7.56 -1.17 24.21
N ARG A 47 -6.55 -1.22 25.09
CA ARG A 47 -5.14 -1.08 24.72
C ARG A 47 -4.68 -2.14 23.72
N ARG A 48 -5.04 -3.40 23.92
CA ARG A 48 -4.70 -4.48 22.98
C ARG A 48 -5.37 -4.25 21.62
N ALA A 49 -6.64 -3.88 21.62
CA ALA A 49 -7.37 -3.57 20.39
C ALA A 49 -6.75 -2.38 19.64
N ALA A 50 -6.37 -1.31 20.35
CA ALA A 50 -5.70 -0.15 19.78
C ALA A 50 -4.31 -0.50 19.21
N ILE A 51 -3.50 -1.26 19.94
CA ILE A 51 -2.20 -1.72 19.41
C ILE A 51 -2.39 -2.57 18.15
N MET A 52 -3.39 -3.45 18.12
CA MET A 52 -3.72 -4.25 16.93
C MET A 52 -4.16 -3.38 15.75
N SER A 53 -4.96 -2.32 15.98
CA SER A 53 -5.42 -1.44 14.89
C SER A 53 -4.28 -0.58 14.31
N PHE A 54 -3.25 -0.28 15.10
CA PHE A 54 -2.07 0.46 14.64
C PHE A 54 -0.96 -0.43 14.07
N THR A 55 -1.00 -1.74 14.31
CA THR A 55 0.05 -2.68 13.92
C THR A 55 -0.36 -3.45 12.67
N ASN A 56 0.38 -3.27 11.58
CA ASN A 56 0.32 -4.17 10.45
C ASN A 56 1.33 -5.32 10.65
N LEU A 57 0.83 -6.45 11.14
CA LEU A 57 1.63 -7.63 11.44
C LEU A 57 2.37 -8.20 10.21
N HIS A 58 1.76 -8.13 9.03
CA HIS A 58 2.35 -8.65 7.79
C HIS A 58 3.57 -7.84 7.32
N THR A 59 3.62 -6.56 7.68
CA THR A 59 4.73 -5.67 7.30
C THR A 59 5.61 -5.30 8.50
N ALA A 60 5.31 -5.83 9.69
CA ALA A 60 5.91 -5.48 10.97
C ALA A 60 5.98 -3.96 11.20
N THR A 61 4.95 -3.23 10.79
CA THR A 61 4.89 -1.77 10.81
C THR A 61 3.89 -1.29 11.85
N LEU A 62 4.28 -0.34 12.70
CA LEU A 62 3.44 0.34 13.66
C LEU A 62 3.17 1.77 13.18
N ILE A 63 1.90 2.12 12.96
CA ILE A 63 1.47 3.47 12.61
C ILE A 63 1.38 4.30 13.90
N LEU A 64 2.18 5.37 13.97
CA LEU A 64 2.23 6.23 15.14
C LEU A 64 1.30 7.44 15.06
N HIS A 65 1.02 7.90 13.84
CA HIS A 65 0.12 9.01 13.58
C HIS A 65 -0.41 8.94 12.16
N CYS A 66 -1.68 9.27 11.95
CA CYS A 66 -2.34 9.25 10.65
C CYS A 66 -3.22 10.48 10.49
N THR A 67 -3.24 11.05 9.28
CA THR A 67 -4.13 12.13 8.84
C THR A 67 -4.74 11.75 7.49
N SER A 68 -5.61 12.60 6.94
CA SER A 68 -6.10 12.43 5.57
C SER A 68 -5.01 12.55 4.49
N ILE A 69 -3.87 13.16 4.83
CA ILE A 69 -2.74 13.42 3.91
C ILE A 69 -1.75 12.26 3.91
N GLY A 70 -1.52 11.65 5.06
CA GLY A 70 -0.46 10.65 5.20
C GLY A 70 -0.38 10.03 6.58
N ASN A 71 0.68 9.24 6.79
CA ASN A 71 0.95 8.63 8.08
C ASN A 71 2.44 8.67 8.43
N ILE A 72 2.71 8.59 9.74
CA ILE A 72 4.04 8.38 10.30
C ILE A 72 4.04 7.00 10.91
N SER A 73 5.03 6.21 10.57
CA SER A 73 5.15 4.82 10.97
C SER A 73 6.59 4.46 11.32
N ILE A 74 6.73 3.41 12.11
CA ILE A 74 8.02 2.77 12.39
C ILE A 74 7.93 1.29 12.05
N LYS A 75 9.04 0.71 11.60
CA LYS A 75 9.15 -0.70 11.28
C LYS A 75 10.37 -1.30 11.96
N THR A 76 10.21 -2.51 12.50
CA THR A 76 11.34 -3.29 12.99
C THR A 76 12.10 -3.90 11.83
N LEU A 77 13.43 -3.77 11.88
CA LEU A 77 14.34 -4.39 10.93
C LEU A 77 14.70 -5.78 11.45
N THR A 78 13.81 -6.76 11.23
CA THR A 78 14.04 -8.17 11.61
C THR A 78 14.59 -8.98 10.44
N LEU A 79 15.45 -9.96 10.75
CA LEU A 79 16.13 -10.81 9.76
C LEU A 79 15.18 -11.84 9.12
N ASP A 80 14.13 -12.26 9.82
CA ASP A 80 13.26 -13.38 9.41
C ASP A 80 11.91 -12.95 8.84
N ALA A 81 11.82 -11.74 8.27
CA ALA A 81 10.57 -11.36 7.60
C ALA A 81 10.32 -12.30 6.41
N PRO A 82 9.13 -12.92 6.30
CA PRO A 82 8.79 -13.77 5.18
C PRO A 82 9.00 -13.00 3.87
N ARG A 83 9.42 -13.70 2.82
CA ARG A 83 9.67 -13.13 1.49
C ARG A 83 8.37 -12.70 0.83
N SER A 84 7.81 -11.59 1.32
CA SER A 84 6.64 -10.97 0.73
C SER A 84 6.97 -10.38 -0.65
N PRO A 85 5.96 -10.26 -1.52
CA PRO A 85 6.07 -9.50 -2.76
C PRO A 85 6.61 -8.08 -2.53
N LEU A 86 7.11 -7.46 -3.59
CA LEU A 86 7.53 -6.06 -3.58
C LEU A 86 6.32 -5.19 -3.96
N TYR A 87 6.09 -4.12 -3.20
CA TYR A 87 4.95 -3.23 -3.40
C TYR A 87 5.44 -1.85 -3.80
N SER A 88 5.00 -1.37 -4.96
CA SER A 88 5.12 0.04 -5.33
C SER A 88 3.82 0.74 -4.97
N VAL A 89 3.86 1.58 -3.94
CA VAL A 89 2.70 2.35 -3.46
C VAL A 89 2.81 3.75 -4.04
N PRO A 90 1.88 4.17 -4.93
CA PRO A 90 1.86 5.52 -5.47
C PRO A 90 1.91 6.61 -4.39
N GLY A 91 2.61 7.70 -4.72
CA GLY A 91 2.90 8.79 -3.79
C GLY A 91 4.33 8.72 -3.26
N GLN A 92 4.61 9.42 -2.18
CA GLN A 92 5.98 9.62 -1.70
C GLN A 92 6.18 9.04 -0.31
N SER A 93 7.33 8.42 -0.11
CA SER A 93 7.76 7.88 1.18
C SER A 93 9.07 8.52 1.59
N ILE A 94 9.15 9.02 2.81
CA ILE A 94 10.36 9.63 3.37
C ILE A 94 10.87 8.72 4.47
N LEU A 95 12.02 8.13 4.24
CA LEU A 95 12.67 7.20 5.16
C LEU A 95 13.70 7.94 6.00
N PHE A 96 13.75 7.64 7.28
CA PHE A 96 14.65 8.31 8.22
C PHE A 96 15.10 7.36 9.33
N ALA A 97 16.34 7.54 9.77
CA ALA A 97 16.90 6.78 10.88
C ALA A 97 16.43 7.35 12.24
N LEU A 98 16.23 6.47 13.22
CA LEU A 98 16.00 6.85 14.60
C LEU A 98 17.31 6.81 15.37
N ASP A 99 17.67 5.65 15.90
CA ASP A 99 18.85 5.41 16.72
C ASP A 99 20.05 5.01 15.87
N ARG A 100 19.83 4.12 14.89
CA ARG A 100 20.87 3.51 14.06
C ARG A 100 20.59 3.70 12.57
N PRO A 101 21.65 3.83 11.74
CA PRO A 101 21.48 3.83 10.30
C PRO A 101 21.04 2.45 9.80
N PHE A 102 20.33 2.43 8.68
CA PHE A 102 19.87 1.20 8.03
C PHE A 102 20.00 1.29 6.51
N GLU A 103 19.87 0.15 5.85
CA GLU A 103 20.07 0.04 4.40
C GLU A 103 18.80 -0.42 3.70
N ILE A 104 18.58 0.12 2.51
CA ILE A 104 17.54 -0.33 1.59
C ILE A 104 18.14 -0.70 0.24
N LEU A 105 17.49 -1.64 -0.44
CA LEU A 105 17.64 -1.84 -1.87
C LEU A 105 16.60 -0.99 -2.57
N ARG A 106 17.04 -0.19 -3.52
CA ARG A 106 16.17 0.61 -4.36
C ARG A 106 15.96 -0.11 -5.69
N TYR A 107 14.78 -0.01 -6.26
CA TYR A 107 14.45 -0.58 -7.56
C TYR A 107 13.77 0.49 -8.40
N THR A 108 14.18 0.62 -9.65
CA THR A 108 13.51 1.50 -10.61
C THR A 108 12.39 0.73 -11.29
N LEU A 109 11.22 1.34 -11.40
CA LEU A 109 10.09 0.80 -12.12
C LEU A 109 10.26 1.04 -13.62
N ASP A 110 10.09 -0.03 -14.40
CA ASP A 110 10.11 0.00 -15.87
C ASP A 110 8.88 -0.77 -16.39
N GLY A 111 7.72 -0.10 -16.29
CA GLY A 111 6.43 -0.66 -16.66
C GLY A 111 6.07 -1.94 -15.87
N GLN A 112 6.23 -3.09 -16.51
CA GLN A 112 5.91 -4.42 -15.94
C GLN A 112 7.10 -5.08 -15.24
N HIS A 113 8.28 -4.45 -15.23
CA HIS A 113 9.50 -5.01 -14.65
C HIS A 113 10.13 -4.03 -13.65
N LEU A 114 10.86 -4.59 -12.70
CA LEU A 114 11.78 -3.81 -11.85
C LEU A 114 13.19 -4.00 -12.34
N ARG A 115 13.92 -2.90 -12.43
CA ARG A 115 15.37 -2.92 -12.59
C ARG A 115 15.98 -2.79 -11.20
N LYS A 116 16.78 -3.79 -10.82
CA LYS A 116 17.51 -3.77 -9.56
C LYS A 116 18.44 -2.55 -9.57
N ALA A 117 18.23 -1.67 -8.61
CA ALA A 117 19.06 -0.51 -8.41
C ALA A 117 19.81 -0.61 -7.06
N ASP A 118 20.53 0.45 -6.81
CA ASP A 118 21.56 0.62 -5.80
C ASP A 118 21.12 0.38 -4.35
N LYS A 119 22.11 0.15 -3.50
CA LYS A 119 21.94 0.05 -2.06
C LYS A 119 22.13 1.45 -1.47
N VAL A 120 21.17 1.90 -0.67
CA VAL A 120 21.18 3.23 -0.06
C VAL A 120 21.24 3.09 1.45
N VAL A 121 22.21 3.76 2.07
CA VAL A 121 22.33 3.88 3.53
C VAL A 121 21.55 5.11 3.97
N ILE A 122 20.69 4.93 4.97
CA ILE A 122 19.89 6.00 5.57
C ILE A 122 20.39 6.20 6.99
N ASP A 123 20.80 7.43 7.30
CA ASP A 123 21.23 7.86 8.63
C ASP A 123 20.43 9.10 9.08
N LYS A 124 20.80 9.69 10.23
CA LYS A 124 20.10 10.85 10.80
C LYS A 124 20.22 12.11 9.95
N ALA A 125 21.37 12.31 9.30
CA ALA A 125 21.64 13.48 8.46
C ALA A 125 21.07 13.32 7.05
N ASN A 126 20.86 12.08 6.61
CA ASN A 126 20.50 11.73 5.24
C ASN A 126 19.18 10.94 5.15
N PRO A 127 18.02 11.56 5.48
CA PRO A 127 16.73 10.99 5.15
C PRO A 127 16.52 10.94 3.63
N VAL A 128 15.82 9.91 3.14
CA VAL A 128 15.68 9.61 1.71
C VAL A 128 14.21 9.67 1.29
N ILE A 129 13.94 10.33 0.17
CA ILE A 129 12.62 10.32 -0.47
C ILE A 129 12.59 9.22 -1.52
N ILE A 130 11.52 8.43 -1.52
CA ILE A 130 11.17 7.46 -2.55
C ILE A 130 9.85 7.89 -3.18
N ASP A 131 9.84 8.07 -4.49
CA ASP A 131 8.61 8.28 -5.26
C ASP A 131 8.12 6.94 -5.81
N GLY A 132 6.98 6.48 -5.32
CA GLY A 132 6.38 5.20 -5.66
C GLY A 132 5.84 5.08 -7.08
N ARG A 133 5.88 6.15 -7.88
CA ARG A 133 5.59 6.11 -9.32
C ARG A 133 6.77 5.55 -10.12
N ASP A 134 7.99 5.90 -9.72
CA ASP A 134 9.21 5.59 -10.47
C ASP A 134 10.13 4.61 -9.75
N THR A 135 9.98 4.52 -8.43
CA THR A 135 10.90 3.79 -7.57
C THR A 135 10.17 3.04 -6.46
N LEU A 136 10.54 1.79 -6.22
CA LEU A 136 10.20 1.09 -4.98
C LEU A 136 11.45 0.73 -4.21
N PHE A 137 11.27 0.38 -2.94
CA PHE A 137 12.38 -0.02 -2.09
C PHE A 137 12.04 -1.26 -1.27
N ASP A 138 13.09 -1.91 -0.81
CA ASP A 138 13.03 -3.05 0.09
C ASP A 138 14.09 -2.92 1.17
N TYR A 139 13.81 -3.40 2.37
CA TYR A 139 14.75 -3.31 3.48
C TYR A 139 15.82 -4.40 3.34
N CYS A 140 17.09 -4.04 3.44
CA CYS A 140 18.17 -5.02 3.33
C CYS A 140 18.16 -5.95 4.56
N GLN A 141 18.04 -7.25 4.32
CA GLN A 141 18.29 -8.29 5.32
C GLN A 141 19.79 -8.58 5.37
N GLY A 142 20.56 -7.72 6.04
CA GLY A 142 22.03 -7.81 6.05
C GLY A 142 22.63 -7.79 7.46
N HIS A 143 23.14 -8.96 7.89
CA HIS A 143 24.23 -9.28 8.83
C HIS A 143 24.44 -8.52 10.17
N ARG A 144 23.62 -7.55 10.57
CA ARG A 144 23.77 -6.94 11.90
C ARG A 144 22.93 -7.66 12.93
N GLU A 145 23.59 -8.12 13.98
CA GLU A 145 23.02 -9.02 14.99
C GLU A 145 21.82 -8.44 15.77
N HIS A 146 21.55 -7.13 15.77
CA HIS A 146 20.56 -6.57 16.70
C HIS A 146 19.58 -5.60 16.03
N GLY A 147 18.30 -5.79 16.33
CA GLY A 147 17.15 -5.08 15.79
C GLY A 147 17.27 -3.56 15.87
N GLY A 148 16.95 -2.91 14.75
CA GLY A 148 16.82 -1.45 14.65
C GLY A 148 15.41 -1.06 14.23
N LEU A 149 15.07 0.22 14.42
CA LEU A 149 13.81 0.79 13.97
C LEU A 149 14.04 1.72 12.78
N ALA A 150 13.33 1.47 11.70
CA ALA A 150 13.25 2.38 10.56
C ALA A 150 12.02 3.27 10.69
N GLY A 151 12.21 4.59 10.58
CA GLY A 151 11.13 5.55 10.52
C GLY A 151 10.68 5.81 9.09
N ARG A 152 9.38 6.01 8.87
CA ARG A 152 8.80 6.30 7.57
C ARG A 152 7.64 7.28 7.68
N ILE A 153 7.69 8.36 6.88
CA ILE A 153 6.52 9.19 6.58
C ILE A 153 5.99 8.78 5.21
N ASN A 154 4.70 8.46 5.14
CA ASN A 154 4.01 8.11 3.90
C ASN A 154 3.05 9.21 3.48
N LEU A 155 3.15 9.63 2.22
CA LEU A 155 2.28 10.59 1.54
C LEU A 155 1.66 9.89 0.34
N PRO A 156 0.67 9.00 0.55
CA PRO A 156 0.07 8.19 -0.50
C PRO A 156 -0.66 9.03 -1.54
N ASP A 157 -0.50 8.67 -2.82
CA ASP A 157 -1.36 9.13 -3.89
C ASP A 157 -2.52 8.16 -4.07
N ARG A 158 -3.68 8.51 -3.53
CA ARG A 158 -4.89 7.66 -3.56
C ARG A 158 -5.55 7.58 -4.94
N SER A 159 -5.05 8.30 -5.94
CA SER A 159 -5.62 8.29 -7.29
C SER A 159 -5.09 7.15 -8.18
N ALA A 160 -4.11 6.38 -7.70
CA ALA A 160 -3.47 5.33 -8.48
C ALA A 160 -3.38 4.01 -7.69
N ASP A 161 -3.30 2.90 -8.41
CA ASP A 161 -3.23 1.56 -7.83
C ASP A 161 -1.82 1.20 -7.33
N ILE A 162 -1.77 0.39 -6.28
CA ILE A 162 -0.54 -0.21 -5.77
C ILE A 162 -0.12 -1.32 -6.73
N SER A 163 1.11 -1.28 -7.23
CA SER A 163 1.65 -2.34 -8.08
C SER A 163 2.38 -3.39 -7.23
N VAL A 164 2.14 -4.67 -7.53
CA VAL A 164 2.73 -5.80 -6.81
C VAL A 164 3.66 -6.58 -7.74
N PHE A 165 4.89 -6.78 -7.30
CA PHE A 165 5.94 -7.45 -8.07
C PHE A 165 6.44 -8.69 -7.34
N ASP A 166 6.73 -9.73 -8.11
CA ASP A 166 7.43 -10.89 -7.61
C ASP A 166 8.89 -10.53 -7.32
N ARG A 167 9.39 -10.99 -6.17
CA ARG A 167 10.72 -10.62 -5.65
C ARG A 167 11.86 -11.30 -6.41
N VAL A 168 11.60 -12.46 -7.01
CA VAL A 168 12.62 -13.26 -7.71
C VAL A 168 12.71 -12.84 -9.17
N SER A 169 11.59 -12.88 -9.88
CA SER A 169 11.50 -12.53 -11.30
C SER A 169 11.47 -11.03 -11.56
N LEU A 170 11.23 -10.20 -10.53
CA LEU A 170 11.10 -8.75 -10.63
C LEU A 170 9.97 -8.31 -11.58
N ARG A 171 9.04 -9.21 -11.90
CA ARG A 171 7.88 -8.94 -12.77
C ARG A 171 6.68 -8.51 -11.95
N LYS A 172 5.89 -7.60 -12.51
CA LYS A 172 4.59 -7.23 -11.95
C LYS A 172 3.66 -8.43 -12.04
N ILE A 173 3.19 -8.92 -10.89
CA ILE A 173 2.30 -10.07 -10.79
C ILE A 173 0.87 -9.66 -10.50
N ALA A 174 0.65 -8.55 -9.81
CA ALA A 174 -0.67 -8.08 -9.44
C ALA A 174 -0.70 -6.55 -9.25
N TRP A 175 -1.86 -6.06 -8.89
CA TRP A 175 -2.08 -4.71 -8.42
C TRP A 175 -3.22 -4.71 -7.40
N LEU A 176 -3.23 -3.73 -6.51
CA LEU A 176 -4.24 -3.56 -5.47
C LEU A 176 -4.82 -2.14 -5.58
N PRO A 177 -6.15 -1.97 -5.54
CA PRO A 177 -6.71 -0.63 -5.51
C PRO A 177 -6.28 0.08 -4.23
N GLN A 178 -5.81 1.31 -4.37
CA GLN A 178 -5.50 2.16 -3.23
C GLN A 178 -6.74 2.90 -2.70
N ASP A 179 -7.77 2.98 -3.54
CA ASP A 179 -9.05 3.56 -3.20
C ASP A 179 -9.83 2.65 -2.23
N GLU A 180 -10.13 3.18 -1.04
CA GLU A 180 -10.86 2.49 0.02
C GLU A 180 -12.26 2.03 -0.43
N SER A 181 -12.90 2.78 -1.34
CA SER A 181 -14.19 2.40 -1.91
C SER A 181 -14.06 1.13 -2.76
N ALA A 182 -13.10 1.12 -3.68
CA ALA A 182 -12.85 -0.02 -4.56
C ALA A 182 -12.42 -1.27 -3.80
N ALA A 183 -11.54 -1.12 -2.80
CA ALA A 183 -11.11 -2.23 -1.95
C ALA A 183 -12.30 -2.86 -1.20
N ARG A 184 -13.21 -2.04 -0.66
CA ARG A 184 -14.41 -2.52 0.03
C ARG A 184 -15.29 -3.35 -0.91
N TYR A 185 -15.59 -2.84 -2.10
CA TYR A 185 -16.42 -3.56 -3.06
C TYR A 185 -15.78 -4.86 -3.56
N LEU A 186 -14.46 -4.88 -3.78
CA LEU A 186 -13.77 -6.11 -4.16
C LEU A 186 -13.85 -7.18 -3.07
N VAL A 187 -13.64 -6.82 -1.80
CA VAL A 187 -13.79 -7.75 -0.67
C VAL A 187 -15.23 -8.22 -0.54
N SER A 188 -16.21 -7.32 -0.67
CA SER A 188 -17.63 -7.69 -0.63
C SER A 188 -18.00 -8.66 -1.76
N LEU A 189 -17.55 -8.40 -3.00
CA LEU A 189 -17.79 -9.30 -4.15
C LEU A 189 -17.13 -10.67 -3.94
N GLU A 190 -15.90 -10.71 -3.42
CA GLU A 190 -15.21 -11.97 -3.09
C GLU A 190 -15.96 -12.76 -2.01
N LEU A 191 -16.46 -12.09 -0.97
CA LEU A 191 -17.26 -12.72 0.08
C LEU A 191 -18.56 -13.30 -0.47
N LEU A 192 -19.30 -12.52 -1.27
CA LEU A 192 -20.54 -12.98 -1.91
C LEU A 192 -20.30 -14.19 -2.81
N GLU A 193 -19.20 -14.17 -3.57
CA GLU A 193 -18.81 -15.32 -4.40
C GLU A 193 -18.43 -16.55 -3.55
N THR A 194 -17.66 -16.35 -2.48
CA THR A 194 -17.19 -17.43 -1.60
C THR A 194 -18.35 -18.13 -0.90
N ILE A 195 -19.34 -17.39 -0.41
CA ILE A 195 -20.53 -17.95 0.24
C ILE A 195 -21.61 -18.38 -0.76
N GLN A 196 -21.36 -18.20 -2.06
CA GLN A 196 -22.31 -18.47 -3.15
C GLN A 196 -23.66 -17.79 -2.91
N ASP A 197 -23.63 -16.51 -2.53
CA ASP A 197 -24.84 -15.76 -2.21
C ASP A 197 -25.79 -15.70 -3.44
N PRO A 198 -27.07 -16.07 -3.31
CA PRO A 198 -28.01 -16.10 -4.43
C PRO A 198 -28.30 -14.72 -5.03
N ASN A 199 -28.03 -13.63 -4.30
CA ASN A 199 -28.14 -12.25 -4.79
C ASN A 199 -26.80 -11.68 -5.28
N GLY A 200 -25.69 -12.43 -5.18
CA GLY A 200 -24.38 -12.03 -5.69
C GLY A 200 -24.40 -11.50 -7.13
N PRO A 201 -25.10 -12.16 -8.08
CA PRO A 201 -25.24 -11.65 -9.45
C PRO A 201 -25.92 -10.27 -9.54
N LYS A 202 -26.95 -10.01 -8.73
CA LYS A 202 -27.63 -8.70 -8.74
C LYS A 202 -26.71 -7.58 -8.27
N VAL A 203 -25.94 -7.84 -7.21
CA VAL A 203 -24.93 -6.88 -6.71
C VAL A 203 -23.84 -6.65 -7.77
N ALA A 204 -23.42 -7.71 -8.47
CA ALA A 204 -22.48 -7.57 -9.57
C ALA A 204 -23.03 -6.75 -10.75
N GLU A 205 -24.33 -6.85 -11.07
CA GLU A 205 -24.98 -6.00 -12.09
C GLU A 205 -24.98 -4.51 -11.73
N GLU A 206 -25.04 -4.17 -10.45
CA GLU A 206 -24.90 -2.78 -10.00
C GLU A 206 -23.44 -2.32 -10.07
N LEU A 207 -22.51 -3.18 -9.63
CA LEU A 207 -21.09 -2.86 -9.55
C LEU A 207 -20.34 -2.93 -10.88
N ILE A 208 -20.94 -3.46 -11.95
CA ILE A 208 -20.38 -3.42 -13.31
C ILE A 208 -20.18 -1.98 -13.80
N TYR A 209 -20.95 -1.02 -13.28
CA TYR A 209 -20.87 0.41 -13.60
C TYR A 209 -19.88 1.18 -12.72
N HIS A 210 -19.21 0.51 -11.78
CA HIS A 210 -18.30 1.15 -10.85
C HIS A 210 -17.13 1.82 -11.61
N TYR A 211 -16.77 3.06 -11.26
CA TYR A 211 -15.73 3.83 -11.97
C TYR A 211 -14.36 3.14 -11.94
N HIS A 212 -14.10 2.31 -10.94
CA HIS A 212 -12.84 1.59 -10.77
C HIS A 212 -12.80 0.29 -11.60
N PRO A 213 -11.82 0.11 -12.52
CA PRO A 213 -11.81 -1.01 -13.47
C PRO A 213 -11.70 -2.39 -12.81
N ALA A 214 -11.00 -2.57 -11.68
CA ALA A 214 -11.01 -3.85 -10.96
C ALA A 214 -12.39 -4.24 -10.45
N VAL A 215 -13.16 -3.30 -9.90
CA VAL A 215 -14.49 -3.59 -9.35
C VAL A 215 -15.40 -4.05 -10.48
N ALA A 216 -15.41 -3.29 -11.58
CA ALA A 216 -16.15 -3.65 -12.78
C ALA A 216 -15.68 -5.01 -13.35
N TRP A 217 -14.37 -5.29 -13.38
CA TRP A 217 -13.84 -6.58 -13.82
C TRP A 217 -14.28 -7.74 -12.93
N LYS A 218 -14.19 -7.62 -11.60
CA LYS A 218 -14.62 -8.68 -10.68
C LYS A 218 -16.12 -8.93 -10.77
N ALA A 219 -16.91 -7.86 -10.87
CA ALA A 219 -18.34 -7.94 -11.12
C ALA A 219 -18.63 -8.69 -12.43
N PHE A 220 -17.93 -8.33 -13.52
CA PHE A 220 -18.03 -9.03 -14.80
C PHE A 220 -17.72 -10.52 -14.67
N GLN A 221 -16.67 -10.91 -13.95
CA GLN A 221 -16.32 -12.32 -13.76
C GLN A 221 -17.44 -13.10 -13.06
N MET A 222 -18.07 -12.52 -12.02
CA MET A 222 -19.20 -13.14 -11.33
C MET A 222 -20.42 -13.29 -12.25
N LEU A 223 -20.73 -12.25 -13.04
CA LEU A 223 -21.81 -12.30 -14.02
C LEU A 223 -21.54 -13.34 -15.10
N TYR A 224 -20.31 -13.40 -15.62
CA TYR A 224 -19.90 -14.32 -16.67
C TYR A 224 -20.04 -15.78 -16.27
N ARG A 225 -19.78 -16.09 -14.98
CA ARG A 225 -20.00 -17.43 -14.41
C ARG A 225 -21.47 -17.80 -14.28
N THR A 226 -22.35 -16.81 -14.08
CA THR A 226 -23.78 -17.01 -13.84
C THR A 226 -24.57 -17.05 -15.15
N ASP A 227 -24.36 -16.04 -16.00
CA ASP A 227 -24.98 -15.89 -17.32
C ASP A 227 -23.96 -15.25 -18.26
N ARG A 228 -23.29 -16.11 -19.03
CA ARG A 228 -22.26 -15.70 -19.99
C ARG A 228 -22.82 -14.72 -21.03
N GLN A 229 -24.01 -14.97 -21.56
CA GLN A 229 -24.55 -14.18 -22.67
C GLN A 229 -24.88 -12.76 -22.19
N LYS A 230 -25.52 -12.64 -21.02
CA LYS A 230 -25.79 -11.34 -20.40
C LYS A 230 -24.48 -10.62 -20.04
N ALA A 231 -23.50 -11.31 -19.47
CA ALA A 231 -22.21 -10.71 -19.12
C ALA A 231 -21.51 -10.11 -20.34
N MET A 232 -21.51 -10.80 -21.48
CA MET A 232 -20.89 -10.32 -22.72
C MET A 232 -21.49 -8.99 -23.22
N SER A 233 -22.76 -8.69 -22.90
CA SER A 233 -23.36 -7.39 -23.24
C SER A 233 -22.70 -6.18 -22.54
N TYR A 234 -21.97 -6.42 -21.45
CA TYR A 234 -21.24 -5.39 -20.69
C TYR A 234 -19.80 -5.15 -21.17
N VAL A 235 -19.27 -5.93 -22.13
CA VAL A 235 -17.91 -5.72 -22.66
C VAL A 235 -17.67 -4.29 -23.18
N PRO A 236 -18.59 -3.67 -23.96
CA PRO A 236 -18.42 -2.29 -24.40
C PRO A 236 -18.35 -1.29 -23.25
N LEU A 237 -19.04 -1.55 -22.13
CA LEU A 237 -18.98 -0.72 -20.92
C LEU A 237 -17.59 -0.80 -20.29
N LEU A 238 -17.04 -2.00 -20.14
CA LEU A 238 -15.71 -2.22 -19.56
C LEU A 238 -14.61 -1.52 -20.36
N LYS A 239 -14.70 -1.51 -21.68
CA LYS A 239 -13.77 -0.78 -22.57
C LYS A 239 -13.77 0.74 -22.35
N LYS A 240 -14.85 1.32 -21.81
CA LYS A 240 -14.90 2.77 -21.51
C LYS A 240 -13.90 3.21 -20.45
N HIS A 241 -13.39 2.29 -19.61
CA HIS A 241 -12.33 2.60 -18.66
C HIS A 241 -10.99 2.93 -19.31
N ARG A 242 -10.81 2.63 -20.62
CA ARG A 242 -9.55 2.84 -21.37
C ARG A 242 -8.34 2.28 -20.61
N ASN A 243 -8.53 1.12 -20.00
CA ASN A 243 -7.53 0.47 -19.19
C ASN A 243 -6.91 -0.68 -19.98
N THR A 244 -5.66 -0.51 -20.41
CA THR A 244 -4.97 -1.48 -21.29
C THR A 244 -4.95 -2.90 -20.73
N ARG A 245 -4.89 -3.06 -19.41
CA ARG A 245 -4.91 -4.39 -18.79
C ARG A 245 -6.28 -5.02 -18.86
N LEU A 246 -7.34 -4.25 -18.60
CA LEU A 246 -8.71 -4.71 -18.76
C LEU A 246 -8.98 -5.09 -20.21
N ASP A 247 -8.51 -4.29 -21.17
CA ASP A 247 -8.64 -4.59 -22.60
C ASP A 247 -7.95 -5.91 -22.96
N ASN A 248 -6.72 -6.15 -22.46
CA ASN A 248 -6.01 -7.41 -22.65
C ASN A 248 -6.74 -8.62 -22.03
N LEU A 249 -7.47 -8.43 -20.92
CA LEU A 249 -8.27 -9.49 -20.29
C LEU A 249 -9.55 -9.79 -21.08
N LEU A 250 -10.11 -8.79 -21.77
CA LEU A 250 -11.31 -8.91 -22.58
C LEU A 250 -11.04 -9.52 -23.97
N GLN A 251 -9.86 -9.26 -24.54
CA GLN A 251 -9.51 -9.68 -25.90
C GLN A 251 -9.75 -11.17 -26.20
N PRO A 252 -9.39 -12.14 -25.33
CA PRO A 252 -9.67 -13.56 -25.57
C PRO A 252 -11.17 -13.91 -25.54
N LEU A 253 -11.97 -13.15 -24.77
CA LEU A 253 -13.41 -13.38 -24.63
C LEU A 253 -14.17 -12.90 -25.86
N GLU A 254 -13.70 -11.82 -26.49
CA GLU A 254 -14.25 -11.30 -27.74
C GLU A 254 -13.91 -12.18 -28.94
N ALA A 255 -12.74 -12.84 -28.92
CA ALA A 255 -12.35 -13.79 -29.97
C ALA A 255 -13.16 -15.11 -29.94
N THR A 256 -13.91 -15.35 -28.86
CA THR A 256 -14.70 -16.58 -28.63
C THR A 256 -16.20 -16.31 -28.46
N ALA A 257 -16.63 -15.08 -28.74
CA ALA A 257 -18.03 -14.63 -28.72
C ALA A 257 -18.57 -14.54 -30.16
#